data_AF-A0A3D4N8S1-F1
#
_entry.id   AF-A0A3D4N8S1-F1
#
_cell.length_a   1.000
_cell.length_b   1.000
_cell.length_c   1.000
_cell.angle_alpha   90.00
_cell.angle_beta   90.00
_cell.angle_gamma   90.00
#
_symmetry.space_group_name_H-M   'P 1'
#
loop_
_entity.id
_entity.type
_entity.pdbx_description
1 polymer ?
#
loop_
_entity_poly.entity_id
_entity_poly.type
_entity_poly.pdbx_seq_one_letter_code
_entity_poly.pdbx_strand_id
1 'polypeptide(L)'
;MAKLGVKDIDAHLKFEAVYTPASWKKHYNLVNGSTHGLCHDLMQLAWFRPHNRHAKYRNLFFVGASTHPGTGIPNALISARLAVQRVLDELG
;
A
#
# COMPACT_ATOMS: atom_id res chain seq x y z
N MET A 1 -23.60 -4.51 -13.46
CA MET A 1 -24.36 -3.46 -14.16
C MET A 1 -25.64 -3.98 -14.80
N ALA A 2 -25.61 -5.03 -15.63
CA ALA A 2 -26.84 -5.63 -16.17
C ALA A 2 -27.84 -6.11 -15.09
N LYS A 3 -27.34 -6.70 -13.99
CA LYS A 3 -28.15 -7.07 -12.81
C LYS A 3 -28.71 -5.87 -12.03
N LEU A 4 -28.20 -4.66 -12.29
CA LEU A 4 -28.65 -3.38 -11.72
C LEU A 4 -29.53 -2.61 -12.73
N GLY A 5 -29.94 -3.23 -13.84
CA GLY A 5 -30.79 -2.63 -14.88
C GLY A 5 -30.06 -1.85 -15.97
N VAL A 6 -28.75 -1.62 -15.84
CA VAL A 6 -27.92 -0.91 -16.84
C VAL A 6 -27.42 -1.90 -17.89
N LYS A 7 -27.94 -1.84 -19.11
CA LYS A 7 -27.74 -2.84 -20.18
C LYS A 7 -27.00 -2.32 -21.42
N ASP A 8 -26.80 -1.02 -21.52
CA ASP A 8 -26.30 -0.30 -22.71
C ASP A 8 -24.92 0.33 -22.47
N ILE A 9 -24.17 -0.17 -21.48
CA ILE A 9 -22.85 0.37 -21.11
C ILE A 9 -21.89 0.43 -22.31
N ASP A 10 -21.94 -0.57 -23.19
CA ASP A 10 -21.08 -0.66 -24.38
C ASP A 10 -21.40 0.46 -25.38
N ALA A 11 -22.66 0.86 -25.50
CA ALA A 11 -23.08 1.95 -26.39
C ALA A 11 -22.62 3.33 -25.89
N HIS A 12 -22.33 3.45 -24.58
CA HIS A 12 -21.90 4.67 -23.93
C HIS A 12 -20.40 4.71 -23.59
N LEU A 13 -19.66 3.62 -23.83
CA LEU A 13 -18.23 3.55 -23.56
C LEU A 13 -17.45 4.51 -24.46
N LYS A 14 -16.76 5.49 -23.87
CA LYS A 14 -15.89 6.43 -24.58
C LYS A 14 -14.41 6.09 -24.47
N PHE A 15 -14.02 5.43 -23.39
CA PHE A 15 -12.64 5.08 -23.09
C PHE A 15 -12.60 3.90 -22.13
N GLU A 16 -11.63 3.02 -22.33
CA GLU A 16 -11.33 1.90 -21.44
C GLU A 16 -9.83 1.83 -21.19
N ALA A 17 -9.45 1.59 -19.93
CA ALA A 17 -8.10 1.24 -19.55
C ALA A 17 -8.13 0.05 -18.59
N VAL A 18 -7.31 -0.96 -18.89
CA VAL A 18 -7.25 -2.20 -18.11
C VAL A 18 -5.91 -2.29 -17.39
N TYR A 19 -5.96 -2.32 -16.06
CA TYR A 19 -4.79 -2.53 -15.21
C TYR A 19 -4.88 -3.89 -14.54
N THR A 20 -3.96 -4.78 -14.90
CA THR A 20 -3.84 -6.12 -14.31
C THR A 20 -2.80 -6.13 -13.19
N PRO A 21 -2.75 -7.14 -12.31
CA PRO A 21 -1.68 -7.26 -11.32
C PRO A 21 -0.27 -7.16 -11.93
N ALA A 22 -0.07 -7.68 -13.16
CA ALA A 22 1.17 -7.52 -13.89
C ALA A 22 1.44 -6.05 -14.30
N SER A 23 0.41 -5.34 -14.75
CA SER A 23 0.48 -3.89 -15.02
C SER A 23 0.87 -3.11 -13.76
N TRP A 24 0.24 -3.40 -12.62
CA TRP A 24 0.52 -2.76 -11.33
C TRP A 24 1.93 -3.05 -10.83
N LYS A 25 2.37 -4.31 -10.91
CA LYS A 25 3.75 -4.71 -10.57
C LYS A 25 4.77 -3.93 -11.42
N LYS A 26 4.53 -3.83 -12.73
CA LYS A 26 5.42 -3.12 -13.66
C LYS A 26 5.44 -1.61 -13.41
N HIS A 27 4.28 -0.98 -13.21
CA HIS A 27 4.18 0.48 -13.10
C HIS A 27 4.60 1.03 -11.73
N TYR A 28 4.28 0.32 -10.66
CA TYR A 28 4.43 0.83 -9.29
C TYR A 28 5.43 0.03 -8.45
N ASN A 29 6.15 -0.90 -9.06
CA ASN A 29 7.08 -1.81 -8.39
C ASN A 29 6.44 -2.57 -7.20
N LEU A 30 5.17 -2.93 -7.36
CA LEU A 30 4.41 -3.63 -6.32
C LEU A 30 4.70 -5.13 -6.38
N VAL A 31 5.13 -5.70 -5.26
CA VAL A 31 5.28 -7.16 -5.14
C VAL A 31 3.93 -7.81 -5.45
N ASN A 32 3.93 -8.74 -6.41
CA ASN A 32 2.74 -9.43 -6.93
C ASN A 32 1.61 -8.51 -7.45
N GLY A 33 1.88 -7.23 -7.70
CA GLY A 33 0.84 -6.26 -8.07
C GLY A 33 -0.13 -5.94 -6.94
N SER A 34 0.24 -6.19 -5.68
CA SER A 34 -0.63 -5.96 -4.52
C SER A 34 -0.87 -4.48 -4.29
N THR A 35 -2.12 -4.04 -4.42
CA THR A 35 -2.53 -2.66 -4.18
C THR A 35 -2.53 -2.27 -2.70
N HIS A 36 -2.56 -3.26 -1.80
CA HIS A 36 -2.65 -3.05 -0.35
C HIS A 36 -1.45 -3.58 0.45
N GLY A 37 -0.37 -3.98 -0.24
CA GLY A 37 0.83 -4.52 0.39
C GLY A 37 0.63 -5.94 0.91
N LEU A 38 0.94 -6.15 2.19
CA LEU A 38 0.80 -7.44 2.87
C LEU A 38 -0.68 -7.87 2.98
N CYS A 39 -0.90 -9.19 3.09
CA CYS A 39 -2.21 -9.79 3.27
C CYS A 39 -2.88 -9.33 4.58
N HIS A 40 -4.18 -9.59 4.68
CA HIS A 40 -4.98 -9.34 5.87
C HIS A 40 -5.16 -10.62 6.70
N ASP A 41 -4.12 -11.43 6.81
CA ASP A 41 -4.08 -12.52 7.81
C ASP A 41 -3.63 -11.99 9.17
N LEU A 42 -3.90 -12.75 10.23
CA LEU A 42 -3.63 -12.33 11.61
C LEU A 42 -2.16 -11.96 11.85
N MET A 43 -1.22 -12.62 11.16
CA MET A 43 0.22 -12.41 11.33
C MET A 43 0.78 -11.31 10.42
N GLN A 44 -0.02 -10.75 9.52
CA GLN A 44 0.35 -9.67 8.60
C GLN A 44 -0.43 -8.37 8.88
N LEU A 45 -1.13 -8.32 10.01
CA LEU A 45 -1.97 -7.21 10.44
C LEU A 45 -1.40 -6.47 11.66
N ALA A 46 -1.79 -5.20 11.75
CA ALA A 46 -1.57 -4.32 12.89
C ALA A 46 -0.12 -4.37 13.42
N TRP A 47 0.07 -4.85 14.65
CA TRP A 47 1.36 -4.93 15.33
C TRP A 47 2.37 -5.83 14.61
N PHE A 48 1.90 -6.88 13.93
CA PHE A 48 2.78 -7.84 13.26
C PHE A 48 3.30 -7.34 11.91
N ARG A 49 2.92 -6.12 11.50
CA ARG A 49 3.51 -5.49 10.31
C ARG A 49 4.97 -5.10 10.54
N PRO A 50 5.79 -5.09 9.48
CA PRO A 50 7.15 -4.56 9.56
C PRO A 50 7.18 -3.15 10.14
N HIS A 51 7.97 -2.95 11.18
CA HIS A 51 8.12 -1.66 11.84
C HIS A 51 8.90 -0.66 10.97
N ASN A 52 8.75 0.63 11.28
CA ASN A 52 9.39 1.72 10.53
C ASN A 52 10.93 1.75 10.62
N ARG A 53 11.57 0.89 11.41
CA ARG A 53 13.02 0.81 11.54
C ARG A 53 13.47 -0.63 11.36
N HIS A 54 14.56 -0.83 10.63
CA HIS A 54 15.14 -2.15 10.46
C HIS A 54 15.75 -2.67 11.78
N ALA A 55 15.55 -3.96 12.08
CA ALA A 55 16.01 -4.55 13.34
C ALA A 55 17.54 -4.55 13.49
N LYS A 56 18.27 -4.72 12.37
CA LYS A 56 19.75 -4.80 12.34
C LYS A 56 20.43 -3.49 11.94
N TYR A 57 19.82 -2.73 11.03
CA TYR A 57 20.46 -1.56 10.40
C TYR A 57 19.84 -0.30 10.99
N ARG A 58 20.60 0.35 11.88
CA ARG A 58 20.07 1.42 12.73
C ARG A 58 19.65 2.67 11.95
N ASN A 59 20.31 2.93 10.83
CA ASN A 59 20.07 4.04 9.90
C ASN A 59 19.12 3.69 8.74
N LEU A 60 18.38 2.58 8.81
CA LEU A 60 17.44 2.16 7.77
C LEU A 60 16.00 2.21 8.28
N PHE A 61 15.17 2.99 7.59
CA PHE A 61 13.77 3.20 7.91
C PHE A 61 12.85 2.81 6.75
N PHE A 62 11.64 2.36 7.09
CA PHE A 62 10.63 1.96 6.13
C PHE A 62 9.36 2.80 6.31
N VAL A 63 8.71 3.13 5.20
CA VAL A 63 7.47 3.93 5.17
C VAL A 63 6.50 3.38 4.13
N GLY A 64 5.22 3.70 4.31
CA GLY A 64 4.16 3.42 3.34
C GLY A 64 3.13 2.40 3.83
N ALA A 65 2.37 1.85 2.88
CA ALA A 65 1.20 1.01 3.15
C ALA A 65 1.55 -0.43 3.58
N SER A 66 2.79 -0.87 3.36
CA SER A 66 3.25 -2.21 3.73
C SER A 66 3.94 -2.26 5.10
N THR A 67 4.14 -1.10 5.74
CA THR A 67 4.77 -0.96 7.04
C THR A 67 3.74 -0.62 8.10
N HIS A 68 4.12 -0.71 9.36
CA HIS A 68 3.31 -0.25 10.48
C HIS A 68 2.92 1.23 10.27
N PRO A 69 1.65 1.64 10.46
CA PRO A 69 0.54 0.88 11.06
C PRO A 69 -0.26 0.00 10.09
N GLY A 70 -0.20 0.21 8.77
CA GLY A 70 -0.93 -0.61 7.82
C GLY A 70 -1.20 0.04 6.47
N THR A 71 -2.19 -0.52 5.76
CA THR A 71 -2.55 -0.11 4.40
C THR A 71 -3.53 1.05 4.34
N GLY A 72 -3.58 1.74 3.21
CA GLY A 72 -4.43 2.91 2.96
C GLY A 72 -3.71 4.26 3.12
N ILE A 73 -4.23 5.30 2.47
CA ILE A 73 -3.61 6.64 2.42
C ILE A 73 -3.35 7.21 3.82
N PRO A 74 -4.31 7.22 4.76
CA PRO A 74 -4.07 7.75 6.10
C PRO A 74 -2.94 7.01 6.84
N ASN A 75 -2.92 5.68 6.74
CA ASN A 75 -1.91 4.85 7.39
C ASN A 75 -0.52 5.04 6.76
N ALA A 76 -0.43 5.19 5.44
CA ALA A 76 0.82 5.49 4.76
C ALA A 76 1.42 6.83 5.23
N LEU A 77 0.58 7.86 5.39
CA LEU A 77 1.00 9.16 5.93
C LEU A 77 1.44 9.08 7.40
N ILE A 78 0.71 8.33 8.23
CA ILE A 78 1.11 8.07 9.62
C ILE A 78 2.44 7.32 9.67
N SER A 79 2.63 6.33 8.79
CA SER A 79 3.87 5.57 8.68
C SER A 79 5.06 6.49 8.37
N ALA A 80 4.88 7.44 7.44
CA ALA A 80 5.88 8.45 7.13
C ALA A 80 6.20 9.34 8.35
N ARG A 81 5.18 9.84 9.04
CA ARG A 81 5.35 10.64 10.27
C ARG A 81 6.13 9.88 11.34
N LEU A 82 5.82 8.59 11.54
CA LEU A 82 6.47 7.73 12.51
C LEU A 82 7.94 7.44 12.17
N ALA A 83 8.29 7.32 10.89
CA ALA A 83 9.67 7.19 10.46
C ALA A 83 10.44 8.50 10.66
N VAL A 84 9.87 9.64 10.26
CA VAL A 84 10.49 10.96 10.46
C VAL A 84 10.77 11.24 11.93
N GLN A 85 9.80 10.97 12.82
CA GLN A 85 10.00 11.14 14.25
C GLN A 85 11.22 10.35 14.74
N ARG A 86 11.35 9.08 14.35
CA ARG A 86 12.49 8.24 14.75
C ARG A 86 13.82 8.73 14.19
N VAL A 87 13.82 9.26 12.96
CA VAL A 87 15.01 9.87 12.37
C VAL A 87 15.45 11.09 13.18
N LEU A 88 14.50 11.95 13.57
CA LEU A 88 14.79 13.14 14.39
C LEU A 88 15.28 12.75 15.79
N ASP A 89 14.62 11.78 16.44
CA ASP A 89 15.02 11.28 17.76
C ASP A 89 16.46 10.73 17.77
N GLU A 90 16.96 10.25 16.62
CA GLU A 90 18.35 9.78 16.47
C GLU A 90 19.37 10.89 16.19
N LEU A 91 18.93 12.03 15.67
CA LEU A 91 19.79 13.15 15.31
C LEU A 91 20.01 14.15 16.46
N GLY A 92 19.13 14.16 17.47
CA GLY A 92 19.18 15.08 18.61
C GLY A 92 18.29 16.29 18.42
#